data_AF-A0A836QS23-F1
#
_entry.id   AF-A0A836QS23-F1
#
_cell.length_a   1.000
_cell.length_b   1.000
_cell.length_c   1.000
_cell.angle_alpha   90.00
_cell.angle_beta   90.00
_cell.angle_gamma   90.00
#
_symmetry.space_group_name_H-M   'P 1'
#
loop_
_entity.id
_entity.type
_entity.pdbx_description
1 polymer ?
#
loop_
_entity_poly.entity_id
_entity_poly.type
_entity_poly.pdbx_seq_one_letter_code
_entity_poly.pdbx_strand_id
1 'polypeptide(L)'
;MPAGLVLVGAVLALSLSSYPIIFFGKSYVSPGYGPQMLYDGLPYVPGYQSTDREDLPADAGAMPWQNLPYSRVQHEAVFEHGEFPLWNRYNSAGLPLFGQGQSQFLDPLHWIAVVGEGNGWAWDLKFLLSKLVFLVGIGACVLRMTGNRLATVAITVSAAFIGFFYFRFNHPVFFNLTYAPWVFYFYLQLVRTIELGQRRWSHKWRALPLVGIFVASALHLFAGTPKEGIILFGVLHFAGLTGVIVASRGSKALLSNVGVLLMLWISIALATAPHWLIFLDTLSKAS
;
A
#
# COMPACT_ATOMS: atom_id res chain seq x y z
N MET A 1 -5.69 26.00 -6.68
CA MET A 1 -5.63 25.45 -5.31
C MET A 1 -6.59 24.26 -5.02
N PRO A 2 -6.68 23.19 -5.84
CA PRO A 2 -7.35 21.94 -5.43
C PRO A 2 -6.42 20.95 -4.70
N ALA A 3 -5.16 20.84 -5.13
CA ALA A 3 -4.20 19.88 -4.56
C ALA A 3 -3.79 20.22 -3.11
N GLY A 4 -3.61 21.51 -2.80
CA GLY A 4 -3.27 21.96 -1.44
C GLY A 4 -4.36 21.62 -0.41
N LEU A 5 -5.64 21.70 -0.80
CA LEU A 5 -6.75 21.32 0.06
C LEU A 5 -6.69 19.83 0.44
N VAL A 6 -6.48 18.96 -0.56
CA VAL A 6 -6.38 17.50 -0.35
C VAL A 6 -5.19 17.19 0.55
N LEU A 7 -4.04 17.79 0.30
CA LEU A 7 -2.84 17.54 1.10
C LEU A 7 -3.01 18.01 2.55
N VAL A 8 -3.48 19.24 2.77
CA VAL A 8 -3.71 19.77 4.12
C VAL A 8 -4.74 18.93 4.86
N GLY A 9 -5.86 18.59 4.21
CA GLY A 9 -6.88 17.72 4.80
C GLY A 9 -6.33 16.33 5.17
N ALA A 10 -5.50 15.73 4.31
CA ALA A 10 -4.88 14.45 4.57
C ALA A 10 -3.85 14.50 5.72
N VAL A 11 -3.03 15.55 5.80
CA VAL A 11 -2.07 15.75 6.90
C VAL A 11 -2.79 15.96 8.23
N LEU A 12 -3.85 16.76 8.25
CA LEU A 12 -4.67 16.95 9.46
C LEU A 12 -5.34 15.62 9.88
N ALA A 13 -5.94 14.89 8.94
CA ALA A 13 -6.57 13.60 9.21
C ALA A 13 -5.56 12.55 9.71
N LEU A 14 -4.35 12.51 9.12
CA LEU A 14 -3.25 11.68 9.60
C LEU A 14 -2.86 12.07 11.02
N SER A 15 -2.65 13.36 11.28
CA SER A 15 -2.24 13.87 12.59
C SER A 15 -3.25 13.54 13.68
N LEU A 16 -4.55 13.67 13.38
CA LEU A 16 -5.62 13.34 14.31
C LEU A 16 -5.76 11.84 14.55
N SER A 17 -5.61 11.02 13.51
CA SER A 17 -5.81 9.56 13.62
C SER A 17 -4.57 8.80 14.10
N SER A 18 -3.39 9.43 14.05
CA SER A 18 -2.10 8.86 14.46
C SER A 18 -1.40 9.72 15.52
N TYR A 19 -2.18 10.50 16.26
CA TYR A 19 -1.68 11.46 17.26
C TYR A 19 -0.73 10.86 18.32
N PRO A 20 -0.91 9.59 18.80
CA PRO A 20 0.01 9.03 19.78
C PRO A 20 1.41 8.82 19.20
N ILE A 21 1.48 8.44 17.93
CA ILE A 21 2.74 8.19 17.24
C ILE A 21 3.44 9.51 16.94
N ILE A 22 2.70 10.51 16.46
CA ILE A 22 3.28 11.78 16.02
C ILE A 22 3.67 12.69 17.20
N PHE A 23 2.85 12.76 18.25
CA PHE A 23 3.01 13.75 19.32
C PHE A 23 3.39 13.18 20.68
N PHE A 24 3.14 11.89 20.92
CA PHE A 24 3.38 11.25 22.23
C PHE A 24 4.47 10.19 22.21
N GLY A 25 5.26 10.13 21.13
CA GLY A 25 6.39 9.22 21.02
C GLY A 25 6.02 7.74 21.09
N LYS A 26 4.77 7.38 20.75
CA LYS A 26 4.34 5.97 20.66
C LYS A 26 4.78 5.37 19.33
N SER A 27 4.82 4.03 19.25
CA SER A 27 5.22 3.31 18.03
C SER A 27 4.16 2.32 17.56
N TYR A 28 3.99 2.19 16.24
CA TYR A 28 3.20 1.14 15.61
C TYR A 28 3.81 -0.25 15.82
N VAL A 29 5.14 -0.34 15.89
CA VAL A 29 5.88 -1.61 15.88
C VAL A 29 6.54 -1.97 17.22
N SER A 30 6.56 -1.04 18.17
CA SER A 30 6.80 -1.31 19.59
C SER A 30 5.57 -0.94 20.43
N PRO A 31 4.37 -1.48 20.12
CA PRO A 31 3.24 -1.27 20.99
C PRO A 31 3.58 -1.91 22.33
N GLY A 32 3.43 -1.20 23.45
CA GLY A 32 3.55 -1.81 24.77
C GLY A 32 2.41 -2.81 25.07
N TYR A 33 1.76 -3.35 24.04
CA TYR A 33 0.41 -3.91 24.06
C TYR A 33 0.39 -5.42 23.79
N GLY A 34 1.46 -6.16 24.12
CA GLY A 34 1.59 -7.55 23.66
C GLY A 34 2.69 -8.42 24.28
N PRO A 35 2.89 -9.62 23.70
CA PRO A 35 3.60 -10.76 24.31
C PRO A 35 5.04 -10.43 24.68
N GLN A 36 5.57 -11.09 25.71
CA GLN A 36 6.99 -11.02 26.07
C GLN A 36 7.83 -11.40 24.84
N MET A 37 8.64 -10.47 24.36
CA MET A 37 9.63 -10.72 23.31
C MET A 37 10.95 -11.18 23.96
N LEU A 38 12.09 -11.02 23.28
CA LEU A 38 13.41 -11.48 23.73
C LEU A 38 13.83 -10.97 25.13
N TYR A 39 13.17 -9.91 25.61
CA TYR A 39 13.40 -9.31 26.92
C TYR A 39 12.26 -9.64 27.88
N ASP A 40 12.61 -9.91 29.13
CA ASP A 40 11.66 -10.28 30.18
C ASP A 40 10.61 -9.19 30.49
N GLY A 41 10.84 -7.96 30.01
CA GLY A 41 9.96 -6.81 30.18
C GLY A 41 9.94 -5.87 28.98
N LEU A 42 8.92 -5.00 28.97
CA LEU A 42 8.84 -3.86 28.03
C LEU A 42 9.95 -2.84 28.36
N PRO A 43 10.49 -2.13 27.36
CA PRO A 43 10.13 -2.17 25.94
C PRO A 43 10.94 -3.20 25.12
N TYR A 44 10.31 -3.75 24.07
CA TYR A 44 10.89 -4.84 23.27
C TYR A 44 11.84 -4.39 22.16
N VAL A 45 11.95 -3.08 21.91
CA VAL A 45 12.77 -2.49 20.84
C VAL A 45 13.79 -1.52 21.45
N PRO A 46 15.10 -1.63 21.11
CA PRO A 46 16.12 -0.71 21.61
C PRO A 46 15.79 0.76 21.34
N GLY A 47 15.95 1.61 22.36
CA GLY A 47 15.73 3.07 22.25
C GLY A 47 14.31 3.55 22.57
N TYR A 48 13.35 2.65 22.77
CA TYR A 48 12.01 3.01 23.23
C TYR A 48 11.97 3.04 24.78
N GLN A 49 11.11 3.88 25.39
CA GLN A 49 11.05 4.08 26.86
C GLN A 49 9.69 3.75 27.48
N SER A 50 8.63 3.59 26.68
CA SER A 50 7.28 3.38 27.19
C SER A 50 7.01 1.92 27.55
N THR A 51 6.45 1.70 28.74
CA THR A 51 6.00 0.38 29.25
C THR A 51 4.48 0.23 29.31
N ASP A 52 3.72 1.24 28.89
CA ASP A 52 2.25 1.26 28.93
C ASP A 52 1.62 0.08 28.18
N ARG A 53 0.57 -0.52 28.77
CA ARG A 53 -0.24 -1.59 28.14
C ARG A 53 -1.66 -1.10 27.82
N GLU A 54 -2.21 -1.55 26.70
CA GLU A 54 -3.60 -1.32 26.26
C GLU A 54 -4.20 -2.67 25.87
N ASP A 55 -5.44 -2.93 26.28
CA ASP A 55 -6.17 -4.16 25.96
C ASP A 55 -6.98 -3.94 24.68
N LEU A 56 -6.34 -4.20 23.53
CA LEU A 56 -6.93 -4.06 22.20
C LEU A 56 -7.02 -5.42 21.52
N PRO A 57 -8.10 -5.72 20.77
CA PRO A 57 -8.28 -7.00 20.08
C PRO A 57 -7.40 -7.14 18.82
N ALA A 58 -6.27 -6.45 18.76
CA ALA A 58 -5.38 -6.39 17.61
C ALA A 58 -4.13 -7.27 17.82
N ASP A 59 -3.61 -7.84 16.73
CA ASP A 59 -2.46 -8.74 16.75
C ASP A 59 -1.15 -7.97 16.98
N ALA A 60 -0.82 -7.73 18.25
CA ALA A 60 0.38 -7.01 18.67
C ALA A 60 1.70 -7.65 18.16
N GLY A 61 1.67 -8.93 17.79
CA GLY A 61 2.84 -9.69 17.31
C GLY A 61 3.07 -9.63 15.80
N ALA A 62 2.08 -9.18 15.01
CA ALA A 62 2.13 -9.23 13.54
C ALA A 62 3.40 -8.66 12.91
N MET A 63 3.91 -7.54 13.44
CA MET A 63 5.15 -6.91 12.97
C MET A 63 6.41 -7.47 13.64
N PRO A 64 6.48 -7.58 14.99
CA PRO A 64 7.66 -8.07 15.68
C PRO A 64 8.11 -9.48 15.30
N TRP A 65 7.19 -10.39 15.01
CA TRP A 65 7.54 -11.78 14.72
C TRP A 65 8.31 -11.97 13.42
N GLN A 66 8.10 -11.07 12.46
CA GLN A 66 8.45 -11.37 11.09
C GLN A 66 8.96 -10.15 10.33
N ASN A 67 8.13 -9.12 10.17
CA ASN A 67 8.43 -8.02 9.26
C ASN A 67 9.57 -7.12 9.77
N LEU A 68 9.67 -6.92 11.09
CA LEU A 68 10.81 -6.21 11.69
C LEU A 68 12.15 -6.94 11.40
N PRO A 69 12.31 -8.22 11.77
CA PRO A 69 13.49 -9.00 11.38
C PRO A 69 13.78 -8.97 9.88
N TYR A 70 12.75 -9.11 9.03
CA TYR A 70 12.96 -9.14 7.59
C TYR A 70 13.57 -7.87 7.03
N SER A 71 13.16 -6.69 7.52
CA SER A 71 13.79 -5.44 7.10
C SER A 71 15.27 -5.35 7.47
N ARG A 72 15.68 -5.96 8.58
CA ARG A 72 17.11 -6.07 8.95
C ARG A 72 17.84 -7.06 8.04
N VAL A 73 17.26 -8.22 7.77
CA VAL A 73 17.86 -9.20 6.83
C VAL A 73 17.99 -8.63 5.41
N GLN A 74 17.00 -7.84 4.98
CA GLN A 74 17.07 -7.11 3.70
C GLN A 74 18.17 -6.04 3.70
N HIS A 75 18.34 -5.33 4.82
CA HIS A 75 19.42 -4.36 4.98
C HIS A 75 20.79 -5.02 4.79
N GLU A 76 21.04 -6.11 5.53
CA GLU A 76 22.30 -6.85 5.48
C GLU A 76 22.55 -7.41 4.07
N ALA A 77 21.54 -8.01 3.45
CA ALA A 77 21.64 -8.51 2.08
C ALA A 77 22.10 -7.42 1.11
N VAL A 78 21.45 -6.25 1.13
CA VAL A 78 21.72 -5.18 0.16
C VAL A 78 23.01 -4.41 0.48
N PHE A 79 23.18 -3.97 1.72
CA PHE A 79 24.24 -3.02 2.09
C PHE A 79 25.51 -3.67 2.62
N GLU A 80 25.42 -4.87 3.22
CA GLU A 80 26.58 -5.58 3.75
C GLU A 80 27.10 -6.65 2.78
N HIS A 81 26.21 -7.27 2.00
CA HIS A 81 26.58 -8.38 1.10
C HIS A 81 26.45 -8.06 -0.39
N GLY A 82 25.77 -6.97 -0.78
CA GLY A 82 25.55 -6.62 -2.19
C GLY A 82 24.65 -7.62 -2.93
N GLU A 83 23.81 -8.34 -2.20
CA GLU A 83 22.93 -9.39 -2.68
C GLU A 83 21.48 -8.90 -2.78
N PHE A 84 20.73 -9.45 -3.74
CA PHE A 84 19.28 -9.30 -3.74
C PHE A 84 18.69 -10.22 -2.65
N PRO A 85 17.74 -9.76 -1.81
CA PRO A 85 17.25 -10.49 -0.63
C PRO A 85 16.30 -11.64 -1.01
N LEU A 86 16.79 -12.64 -1.73
CA LEU A 86 16.03 -13.82 -2.16
C LEU A 86 15.78 -14.79 -1.00
N TRP A 87 16.74 -14.90 -0.07
CA TRP A 87 16.78 -15.95 0.95
C TRP A 87 16.99 -15.37 2.35
N ASN A 88 16.19 -15.82 3.31
CA ASN A 88 16.38 -15.51 4.72
C ASN A 88 17.16 -16.64 5.38
N ARG A 89 18.47 -16.44 5.55
CA ARG A 89 19.39 -17.43 6.16
C ARG A 89 19.19 -17.66 7.66
N TYR A 90 18.40 -16.82 8.33
CA TYR A 90 18.22 -16.83 9.78
C TYR A 90 16.94 -17.53 10.24
N ASN A 91 16.14 -18.08 9.32
CA ASN A 91 14.90 -18.79 9.66
C ASN A 91 14.93 -20.23 9.16
N SER A 92 14.87 -21.22 10.07
CA SER A 92 14.63 -22.65 9.78
C SER A 92 15.51 -23.25 8.68
N ALA A 93 16.85 -23.10 8.80
CA ALA A 93 17.85 -23.47 7.79
C ALA A 93 17.75 -22.72 6.44
N GLY A 94 16.79 -21.81 6.34
CA GLY A 94 16.62 -20.85 5.28
C GLY A 94 15.22 -20.92 4.66
N LEU A 95 14.61 -19.75 4.41
CA LEU A 95 13.32 -19.63 3.71
C LEU A 95 13.38 -18.56 2.62
N PRO A 96 12.56 -18.66 1.55
CA PRO A 96 12.45 -17.60 0.55
C PRO A 96 11.98 -16.28 1.18
N LEU A 97 12.85 -15.27 1.18
CA LEU A 97 12.57 -13.95 1.73
C LEU A 97 11.79 -13.09 0.74
N PHE A 98 12.27 -12.99 -0.49
CA PHE A 98 11.52 -12.30 -1.55
C PHE A 98 10.24 -13.06 -1.93
N GLY A 99 10.36 -14.40 -1.99
CA GLY A 99 9.32 -15.29 -2.50
C GLY A 99 8.03 -15.34 -1.67
N GLN A 100 8.06 -15.14 -0.37
CA GLN A 100 6.85 -15.20 0.49
C GLN A 100 5.82 -14.07 0.26
N GLY A 101 6.13 -13.07 -0.57
CA GLY A 101 5.23 -11.96 -0.88
C GLY A 101 4.95 -10.97 0.27
N GLN A 102 5.52 -11.21 1.45
CA GLN A 102 5.40 -10.34 2.63
C GLN A 102 6.63 -9.44 2.86
N SER A 103 7.67 -9.60 2.04
CA SER A 103 8.92 -8.83 2.15
C SER A 103 8.79 -7.41 1.63
N GLN A 104 7.77 -7.11 0.81
CA GLN A 104 7.46 -5.76 0.33
C GLN A 104 8.64 -5.04 -0.35
N PHE A 105 9.67 -5.78 -0.81
CA PHE A 105 10.96 -5.19 -1.20
C PHE A 105 10.86 -4.28 -2.43
N LEU A 106 9.86 -4.52 -3.28
CA LEU A 106 9.58 -3.69 -4.46
C LEU A 106 8.70 -2.46 -4.16
N ASP A 107 8.22 -2.29 -2.93
CA ASP A 107 7.50 -1.08 -2.51
C ASP A 107 8.50 0.04 -2.14
N PRO A 108 8.49 1.20 -2.83
CA PRO A 108 9.39 2.30 -2.53
C PRO A 108 9.30 2.81 -1.09
N LEU A 109 8.12 2.82 -0.47
CA LEU A 109 7.98 3.24 0.92
C LEU A 109 8.61 2.25 1.89
N HIS A 110 8.71 0.97 1.50
CA HIS A 110 9.35 -0.04 2.33
C HIS A 110 10.86 0.16 2.48
N TRP A 111 11.51 0.78 1.49
CA TRP A 111 12.94 1.09 1.56
C TRP A 111 13.31 1.98 2.74
N ILE A 112 12.37 2.75 3.30
CA ILE A 112 12.59 3.49 4.55
C ILE A 112 12.95 2.52 5.68
N ALA A 113 12.22 1.41 5.81
CA ALA A 113 12.49 0.39 6.81
C ALA A 113 13.79 -0.39 6.53
N VAL A 114 14.09 -0.68 5.26
CA VAL A 114 15.33 -1.37 4.86
C VAL A 114 16.56 -0.49 5.14
N VAL A 115 16.54 0.77 4.70
CA VAL A 115 17.64 1.72 4.95
C VAL A 115 17.77 2.02 6.45
N GLY A 116 16.63 2.13 7.15
CA GLY A 116 16.59 2.31 8.60
C GLY A 116 16.93 1.07 9.42
N GLU A 117 17.53 0.03 8.82
CA GLU A 117 18.00 -1.19 9.50
C GLU A 117 16.90 -1.96 10.25
N GLY A 118 15.64 -1.78 9.85
CA GLY A 118 14.48 -2.34 10.54
C GLY A 118 14.14 -1.68 11.89
N ASN A 119 14.73 -0.53 12.20
CA ASN A 119 14.45 0.22 13.42
C ASN A 119 12.98 0.68 13.49
N GLY A 120 12.48 0.81 14.73
CA GLY A 120 11.08 1.15 14.99
C GLY A 120 10.63 2.47 14.35
N TRP A 121 11.46 3.52 14.45
CA TRP A 121 11.16 4.84 13.87
C TRP A 121 10.97 4.79 12.34
N ALA A 122 11.73 3.94 11.64
CA ALA A 122 11.69 3.83 10.20
C ALA A 122 10.40 3.16 9.73
N TRP A 123 9.96 2.16 10.49
CA TRP A 123 8.65 1.54 10.31
C TRP A 123 7.50 2.49 10.63
N ASP A 124 7.58 3.24 11.73
CA ASP A 124 6.57 4.23 12.08
C ASP A 124 6.42 5.28 10.98
N LEU A 125 7.54 5.77 10.44
CA LEU A 125 7.55 6.67 9.30
C LEU A 125 6.91 6.04 8.06
N LYS A 126 7.20 4.77 7.76
CA LYS A 126 6.54 4.03 6.67
C LYS A 126 5.02 3.97 6.89
N PHE A 127 4.54 3.57 8.07
CA PHE A 127 3.10 3.52 8.39
C PHE A 127 2.42 4.87 8.18
N LEU A 128 3.02 5.95 8.69
CA LEU A 128 2.50 7.30 8.55
C LEU A 128 2.43 7.75 7.08
N LEU A 129 3.51 7.53 6.31
CA LEU A 129 3.55 7.90 4.89
C LEU A 129 2.61 7.05 4.04
N SER A 130 2.50 5.75 4.30
CA SER A 130 1.54 4.88 3.63
C SER A 130 0.11 5.34 3.86
N LYS A 131 -0.25 5.69 5.10
CA LYS A 131 -1.56 6.24 5.42
C LYS A 131 -1.78 7.60 4.77
N LEU A 132 -0.76 8.46 4.73
CA LEU A 132 -0.83 9.75 4.04
C LEU A 132 -1.11 9.59 2.55
N VAL A 133 -0.38 8.71 1.87
CA VAL A 133 -0.56 8.42 0.43
C VAL A 133 -1.97 7.91 0.17
N PHE A 134 -2.49 7.01 1.02
CA PHE A 134 -3.89 6.57 0.96
C PHE A 134 -4.87 7.75 1.09
N LEU A 135 -4.71 8.59 2.11
CA LEU A 135 -5.63 9.71 2.39
C LEU A 135 -5.64 10.77 1.29
N VAL A 136 -4.47 11.09 0.74
CA VAL A 136 -4.33 11.98 -0.42
C VAL A 136 -5.06 11.37 -1.62
N GLY A 137 -4.89 10.07 -1.88
CA GLY A 137 -5.58 9.38 -2.96
C GLY A 137 -7.10 9.39 -2.81
N ILE A 138 -7.63 9.10 -1.62
CA ILE A 138 -9.08 9.19 -1.33
C ILE A 138 -9.59 10.62 -1.54
N GLY A 139 -8.91 11.62 -0.99
CA GLY A 139 -9.30 13.02 -1.17
C GLY A 139 -9.27 13.45 -2.64
N ALA A 140 -8.27 13.00 -3.40
CA ALA A 140 -8.18 13.26 -4.84
C ALA A 140 -9.36 12.62 -5.61
N CYS A 141 -9.75 11.39 -5.27
CA CYS A 141 -10.93 10.72 -5.84
C CYS A 141 -12.21 11.51 -5.56
N VAL A 142 -12.49 11.83 -4.30
CA VAL A 142 -13.71 12.52 -3.89
C VAL A 142 -13.81 13.91 -4.51
N LEU A 143 -12.70 14.66 -4.51
CA LEU A 143 -12.66 15.99 -5.12
C LEU A 143 -12.91 15.91 -6.63
N ARG A 144 -12.38 14.89 -7.30
CA ARG A 144 -12.57 14.68 -8.74
C ARG A 144 -14.01 14.30 -9.10
N MET A 145 -14.63 13.45 -8.27
CA MET A 145 -16.00 12.98 -8.49
C MET A 145 -17.04 14.06 -8.18
N THR A 146 -16.84 14.83 -7.10
CA THR A 146 -17.88 15.74 -6.56
C THR A 146 -17.61 17.22 -6.85
N GLY A 147 -16.34 17.61 -7.03
CA GLY A 147 -15.93 19.02 -7.05
C GLY A 147 -16.14 19.76 -5.72
N ASN A 148 -16.68 19.11 -4.68
CA ASN A 148 -17.07 19.73 -3.43
C ASN A 148 -15.94 19.64 -2.39
N ARG A 149 -15.44 20.80 -1.97
CA ARG A 149 -14.33 20.94 -1.02
C ARG A 149 -14.68 20.40 0.36
N LEU A 150 -15.88 20.67 0.85
CA LEU A 150 -16.31 20.23 2.18
C LEU A 150 -16.49 18.71 2.20
N ALA A 151 -17.16 18.15 1.19
CA ALA A 151 -17.31 16.70 1.07
C ALA A 151 -15.94 16.00 0.96
N THR A 152 -14.99 16.60 0.23
CA THR A 152 -13.63 16.08 0.13
C THR A 152 -12.97 16.00 1.51
N VAL A 153 -12.95 17.10 2.27
CA VAL A 153 -12.32 17.12 3.60
C VAL A 153 -13.03 16.16 4.55
N ALA A 154 -14.36 16.16 4.58
CA ALA A 154 -15.14 15.29 5.45
C ALA A 154 -14.85 13.80 5.17
N ILE A 155 -14.85 13.38 3.91
CA ILE A 155 -14.57 11.98 3.55
C ILE A 155 -13.10 11.62 3.78
N THR A 156 -12.15 12.52 3.48
CA THR A 156 -10.72 12.28 3.77
C THR A 156 -10.49 12.09 5.27
N VAL A 157 -11.10 12.93 6.13
CA VAL A 157 -11.00 12.78 7.58
C VAL A 157 -11.63 11.46 8.02
N SER A 158 -12.87 11.16 7.61
CA SER A 158 -13.54 9.89 7.95
C SER A 158 -12.74 8.67 7.49
N ALA A 159 -12.11 8.73 6.32
CA ALA A 159 -11.30 7.64 5.78
C ALA A 159 -10.06 7.33 6.66
N ALA A 160 -9.54 8.30 7.42
CA ALA A 160 -8.45 8.08 8.35
C ALA A 160 -8.84 7.26 9.59
N PHE A 161 -10.14 7.18 9.88
CA PHE A 161 -10.73 6.49 11.03
C PHE A 161 -11.52 5.24 10.65
N ILE A 162 -11.37 4.72 9.42
CA ILE A 162 -11.98 3.42 9.09
C ILE A 162 -11.47 2.35 10.04
N GLY A 163 -12.36 1.48 10.52
CA GLY A 163 -12.03 0.45 11.50
C GLY A 163 -10.89 -0.47 11.08
N PHE A 164 -10.61 -0.59 9.77
CA PHE A 164 -9.47 -1.32 9.25
C PHE A 164 -8.13 -0.85 9.84
N PHE A 165 -7.87 0.46 9.89
CA PHE A 165 -6.60 0.99 10.42
C PHE A 165 -6.47 0.82 11.93
N TYR A 166 -7.57 0.67 12.64
CA TYR A 166 -7.57 0.39 14.07
C TYR A 166 -7.35 -1.11 14.33
N PHE A 167 -8.09 -1.96 13.62
CA PHE A 167 -8.01 -3.42 13.76
C PHE A 167 -6.67 -4.00 13.28
N ARG A 168 -6.07 -3.39 12.24
CA ARG A 168 -4.81 -3.83 11.62
C ARG A 168 -3.69 -2.79 11.79
N PHE A 169 -3.70 -2.07 12.93
CA PHE A 169 -2.84 -0.91 13.14
C PHE A 169 -1.34 -1.19 12.96
N ASN A 170 -0.89 -2.38 13.33
CA ASN A 170 0.50 -2.85 13.22
C ASN A 170 0.62 -4.09 12.32
N HIS A 171 -0.24 -4.29 11.32
CA HIS A 171 -0.21 -5.50 10.50
C HIS A 171 0.17 -5.17 9.04
N PRO A 172 0.96 -5.98 8.33
CA PRO A 172 1.39 -5.68 6.94
C PRO A 172 0.25 -5.44 5.94
N VAL A 173 -0.93 -6.01 6.19
CA VAL A 173 -2.15 -5.74 5.40
C VAL A 173 -2.53 -4.25 5.37
N PHE A 174 -2.09 -3.46 6.37
CA PHE A 174 -2.25 -2.00 6.43
C PHE A 174 -1.82 -1.35 5.11
N PHE A 175 -0.72 -1.84 4.55
CA PHE A 175 -0.08 -1.25 3.37
C PHE A 175 -0.82 -1.57 2.07
N ASN A 176 -1.70 -2.58 2.04
CA ASN A 176 -2.51 -2.91 0.86
C ASN A 176 -3.47 -1.78 0.48
N LEU A 177 -3.82 -0.89 1.41
CA LEU A 177 -4.65 0.28 1.09
C LEU A 177 -3.85 1.43 0.49
N THR A 178 -2.53 1.49 0.67
CA THR A 178 -1.68 2.64 0.32
C THR A 178 -1.95 3.15 -1.10
N TYR A 179 -1.89 2.27 -2.10
CA TYR A 179 -1.99 2.62 -3.51
C TYR A 179 -3.37 2.36 -4.13
N ALA A 180 -4.26 1.68 -3.41
CA ALA A 180 -5.60 1.33 -3.88
C ALA A 180 -6.44 2.54 -4.38
N PRO A 181 -6.50 3.68 -3.65
CA PRO A 181 -7.21 4.86 -4.14
C PRO A 181 -6.60 5.46 -5.40
N TRP A 182 -5.29 5.30 -5.60
CA TRP A 182 -4.59 5.83 -6.78
C TRP A 182 -4.93 5.04 -8.05
N VAL A 183 -5.05 3.71 -7.94
CA VAL A 183 -5.60 2.88 -9.03
C VAL A 183 -6.97 3.42 -9.44
N PHE A 184 -7.86 3.63 -8.47
CA PHE A 184 -9.20 4.16 -8.73
C PHE A 184 -9.17 5.59 -9.30
N TYR A 185 -8.32 6.47 -8.77
CA TYR A 185 -8.15 7.84 -9.25
C TYR A 185 -7.78 7.89 -10.74
N PHE A 186 -6.84 7.05 -11.17
CA PHE A 186 -6.44 7.01 -12.58
C PHE A 186 -7.52 6.38 -13.47
N TYR A 187 -8.32 5.45 -12.95
CA TYR A 187 -9.54 5.01 -13.64
C TYR A 187 -10.56 6.14 -13.81
N LEU A 188 -10.82 6.95 -12.77
CA LEU A 188 -11.69 8.14 -12.89
C LEU A 188 -11.15 9.14 -13.92
N GLN A 189 -9.82 9.26 -14.04
CA GLN A 189 -9.20 10.06 -15.07
C GLN A 189 -9.37 9.47 -16.47
N LEU A 190 -9.23 8.15 -16.63
CA LEU A 190 -9.45 7.44 -17.89
C LEU A 190 -10.90 7.59 -18.36
N VAL A 191 -11.87 7.31 -17.49
CA VAL A 191 -13.32 7.42 -17.74
C VAL A 191 -13.66 8.82 -18.24
N ARG A 192 -13.24 9.86 -17.52
CA ARG A 192 -13.46 11.25 -17.92
C ARG A 192 -12.81 11.58 -19.27
N THR A 193 -11.65 10.99 -19.57
CA THR A 193 -10.97 11.18 -20.87
C THR A 193 -11.74 10.52 -22.01
N ILE A 194 -12.36 9.37 -21.75
CA ILE A 194 -13.23 8.67 -22.72
C ILE A 194 -14.49 9.50 -22.99
N GLU A 195 -15.13 10.02 -21.94
CA GLU A 195 -16.35 10.86 -22.05
C GLU A 195 -16.12 12.15 -22.84
N LEU A 196 -14.97 12.80 -22.64
CA LEU A 196 -14.66 14.11 -23.24
C LEU A 196 -14.15 14.04 -24.69
N GLY A 197 -13.78 12.87 -25.21
CA GLY A 197 -12.81 12.80 -26.32
C GLY A 197 -13.12 11.88 -27.50
N GLN A 198 -14.09 12.26 -28.35
CA GLN A 198 -14.21 11.84 -29.77
C GLN A 198 -13.40 12.72 -30.76
N ARG A 199 -12.53 13.64 -30.30
CA ARG A 199 -11.72 14.52 -31.18
C ARG A 199 -10.24 14.12 -31.21
N ARG A 200 -9.66 14.17 -32.42
CA ARG A 200 -8.34 13.68 -32.93
C ARG A 200 -7.07 13.98 -32.10
N TRP A 201 -7.14 14.76 -31.03
CA TRP A 201 -5.98 15.15 -30.19
C TRP A 201 -5.79 14.25 -28.93
N SER A 202 -6.49 13.11 -28.89
CA SER A 202 -6.78 12.31 -27.70
C SER A 202 -5.66 11.36 -27.21
N HIS A 203 -4.71 10.95 -28.05
CA HIS A 203 -3.77 9.87 -27.68
C HIS A 203 -2.79 10.24 -26.55
N LYS A 204 -2.21 11.45 -26.56
CA LYS A 204 -1.25 11.88 -25.52
C LYS A 204 -1.90 12.01 -24.14
N TRP A 205 -3.17 12.39 -24.08
CA TRP A 205 -3.92 12.57 -22.84
C TRP A 205 -4.44 11.25 -22.25
N ARG A 206 -4.57 10.19 -23.06
CA ARG A 206 -4.90 8.84 -22.60
C ARG A 206 -3.71 8.08 -21.99
N ALA A 207 -2.48 8.44 -22.34
CA ALA A 207 -1.30 7.75 -21.82
C ALA A 207 -1.15 7.91 -20.31
N LEU A 208 -1.36 9.12 -19.78
CA LEU A 208 -1.20 9.42 -18.35
C LEU A 208 -2.06 8.54 -17.43
N PRO A 209 -3.39 8.41 -17.62
CA PRO A 209 -4.18 7.52 -16.77
C PRO A 209 -3.81 6.04 -16.94
N LEU A 210 -3.41 5.59 -18.14
CA LEU A 210 -3.00 4.20 -18.34
C LEU A 210 -1.68 3.89 -17.61
N VAL A 211 -0.69 4.77 -17.72
CA VAL A 211 0.57 4.67 -16.96
C VAL A 211 0.30 4.74 -15.46
N GLY A 212 -0.60 5.64 -15.04
CA GLY A 212 -1.00 5.76 -13.64
C GLY A 212 -1.66 4.48 -13.10
N ILE A 213 -2.59 3.87 -13.85
CA ILE A 213 -3.17 2.56 -13.49
C ILE A 213 -2.05 1.51 -13.41
N PHE A 214 -1.17 1.42 -14.41
CA PHE A 214 -0.08 0.45 -14.42
C PHE A 214 0.79 0.56 -13.16
N VAL A 215 1.31 1.76 -12.88
CA VAL A 215 2.23 2.00 -11.77
C VAL A 215 1.52 1.79 -10.43
N ALA A 216 0.34 2.38 -10.23
CA ALA A 216 -0.41 2.24 -8.98
C ALA A 216 -0.81 0.78 -8.72
N SER A 217 -1.18 0.02 -9.75
CA SER A 217 -1.53 -1.40 -9.63
C SER A 217 -0.31 -2.27 -9.33
N ALA A 218 0.84 -2.01 -9.95
CA ALA A 218 2.08 -2.72 -9.63
C ALA A 218 2.50 -2.46 -8.18
N LEU A 219 2.54 -1.19 -7.76
CA LEU A 219 2.85 -0.81 -6.38
C LEU A 219 1.85 -1.40 -5.37
N HIS A 220 0.55 -1.41 -5.70
CA HIS A 220 -0.49 -2.05 -4.89
C HIS A 220 -0.21 -3.53 -4.63
N LEU A 221 0.28 -4.27 -5.63
CA LEU A 221 0.64 -5.68 -5.50
C LEU A 221 1.96 -5.92 -4.75
N PHE A 222 2.83 -4.91 -4.64
CA PHE A 222 4.09 -4.97 -3.90
C PHE A 222 3.98 -4.47 -2.46
N ALA A 223 2.96 -3.67 -2.15
CA ALA A 223 2.89 -2.90 -0.92
C ALA A 223 2.63 -3.73 0.33
N GLY A 224 1.98 -4.88 0.25
CA GLY A 224 1.62 -5.63 1.45
C GLY A 224 1.28 -7.08 1.16
N THR A 225 0.33 -7.66 1.91
CA THR A 225 0.08 -9.11 1.88
C THR A 225 -0.53 -9.56 0.53
N PRO A 226 -0.03 -10.65 -0.08
CA PRO A 226 -0.50 -11.08 -1.40
C PRO A 226 -1.99 -11.39 -1.46
N LYS A 227 -2.53 -12.08 -0.45
CA LYS A 227 -3.93 -12.51 -0.38
C LYS A 227 -4.89 -11.33 -0.50
N GLU A 228 -4.79 -10.35 0.41
CA GLU A 228 -5.65 -9.18 0.41
C GLU A 228 -5.34 -8.26 -0.78
N GLY A 229 -4.09 -8.23 -1.24
CA GLY A 229 -3.64 -7.44 -2.38
C GLY A 229 -4.34 -7.86 -3.66
N ILE A 230 -4.39 -9.17 -3.95
CA ILE A 230 -5.05 -9.73 -5.14
C ILE A 230 -6.56 -9.51 -5.09
N ILE A 231 -7.21 -9.67 -3.93
CA ILE A 231 -8.65 -9.41 -3.78
C ILE A 231 -8.95 -7.94 -4.10
N LEU A 232 -8.21 -7.01 -3.49
CA LEU A 232 -8.43 -5.59 -3.71
C LEU A 232 -8.10 -5.16 -5.15
N PHE A 233 -7.05 -5.74 -5.74
CA PHE A 233 -6.70 -5.57 -7.15
C PHE A 233 -7.88 -5.95 -8.06
N GLY A 234 -8.46 -7.15 -7.86
CA GLY A 234 -9.60 -7.61 -8.65
C GLY A 234 -10.81 -6.68 -8.55
N VAL A 235 -11.17 -6.25 -7.33
CA VAL A 235 -12.30 -5.34 -7.11
C VAL A 235 -12.08 -3.98 -7.76
N LEU A 236 -10.88 -3.40 -7.62
CA LEU A 236 -10.54 -2.09 -8.22
C LEU A 236 -10.58 -2.14 -9.74
N HIS A 237 -10.02 -3.19 -10.35
CA HIS A 237 -10.01 -3.35 -11.80
C HIS A 237 -11.40 -3.68 -12.35
N PHE A 238 -12.23 -4.43 -11.62
CA PHE A 238 -13.63 -4.63 -11.96
C PHE A 238 -14.41 -3.31 -11.93
N ALA A 239 -14.28 -2.52 -10.86
CA ALA A 239 -14.90 -1.20 -10.78
C ALA A 239 -14.42 -0.27 -11.92
N GLY A 240 -13.11 -0.26 -12.22
CA GLY A 240 -12.54 0.47 -13.33
C GLY A 240 -13.08 0.04 -14.70
N LEU A 241 -13.25 -1.27 -14.91
CA LEU A 241 -13.87 -1.83 -16.12
C LEU A 241 -15.30 -1.35 -16.28
N THR A 242 -16.12 -1.42 -15.22
CA THR A 242 -17.52 -0.95 -15.30
C THR A 242 -17.61 0.51 -15.70
N GLY A 243 -16.76 1.38 -15.14
CA GLY A 243 -16.68 2.79 -15.53
C GLY A 243 -16.29 2.98 -17.01
N VAL A 244 -15.32 2.21 -17.52
CA VAL A 244 -14.91 2.29 -18.93
C VAL A 244 -16.00 1.77 -19.87
N ILE A 245 -16.73 0.71 -19.50
CA ILE A 245 -17.86 0.20 -20.28
C ILE A 245 -18.95 1.27 -20.39
N VAL A 246 -19.35 1.86 -19.26
CA VAL A 246 -20.41 2.90 -19.21
C VAL A 246 -20.03 4.15 -20.00
N ALA A 247 -18.77 4.59 -19.91
CA ALA A 247 -18.30 5.77 -20.66
C ALA A 247 -18.13 5.53 -22.17
N SER A 248 -17.99 4.28 -22.60
CA SER A 248 -17.72 3.94 -24.00
C SER A 248 -19.00 3.98 -24.85
N ARG A 249 -19.19 5.08 -25.59
CA ARG A 249 -20.34 5.24 -26.50
C ARG A 249 -20.10 4.52 -27.83
N GLY A 250 -20.84 3.43 -28.06
CA GLY A 250 -20.84 2.66 -29.31
C GLY A 250 -19.90 1.44 -29.28
N SER A 251 -20.27 0.40 -30.04
CA SER A 251 -19.61 -0.92 -30.01
C SER A 251 -18.13 -0.88 -30.37
N LYS A 252 -17.73 -0.07 -31.36
CA LYS A 252 -16.32 0.08 -31.77
C LYS A 252 -15.46 0.72 -30.68
N ALA A 253 -15.97 1.78 -30.03
CA ALA A 253 -15.26 2.46 -28.96
C ALA A 253 -15.14 1.57 -27.72
N LEU A 254 -16.21 0.84 -27.39
CA LEU A 254 -16.22 -0.16 -26.33
C LEU A 254 -15.15 -1.23 -26.56
N LEU A 255 -15.15 -1.86 -27.74
CA LEU A 255 -14.19 -2.91 -28.06
C LEU A 255 -12.74 -2.41 -27.99
N SER A 256 -12.48 -1.20 -28.50
CA SER A 256 -11.14 -0.60 -28.44
C SER A 256 -10.70 -0.30 -27.01
N ASN A 257 -11.54 0.33 -26.20
CA ASN A 257 -11.18 0.70 -24.82
C ASN A 257 -11.01 -0.54 -23.93
N VAL A 258 -11.88 -1.55 -24.08
CA VAL A 258 -11.74 -2.83 -23.38
C VAL A 258 -10.48 -3.57 -23.83
N GLY A 259 -10.18 -3.59 -25.13
CA GLY A 259 -8.95 -4.19 -25.65
C GLY A 259 -7.69 -3.54 -25.06
N VAL A 260 -7.66 -2.21 -24.93
CA VAL A 260 -6.56 -1.49 -24.27
C VAL A 260 -6.44 -1.86 -22.79
N LEU A 261 -7.56 -1.98 -22.07
CA LEU A 261 -7.55 -2.43 -20.67
C LEU A 261 -7.03 -3.86 -20.52
N LEU A 262 -7.42 -4.78 -21.39
CA LEU A 262 -6.93 -6.16 -21.37
C LEU A 262 -5.41 -6.21 -21.57
N MET A 263 -4.89 -5.46 -22.55
CA MET A 263 -3.43 -5.36 -22.77
C MET A 263 -2.71 -4.74 -21.57
N LEU A 264 -3.32 -3.74 -20.94
CA LEU A 264 -2.78 -3.13 -19.72
C LEU A 264 -2.73 -4.15 -18.57
N TRP A 265 -3.77 -4.95 -18.37
CA TRP A 265 -3.81 -5.97 -17.33
C TRP A 265 -2.81 -7.09 -17.56
N ILE A 266 -2.66 -7.56 -18.80
CA ILE A 266 -1.60 -8.50 -19.18
C ILE A 266 -0.24 -7.90 -18.86
N SER A 267 -0.02 -6.63 -19.20
CA SER A 267 1.25 -5.94 -18.91
C SER A 267 1.53 -5.86 -17.41
N ILE A 268 0.52 -5.56 -16.58
CA ILE A 268 0.67 -5.53 -15.11
C ILE A 268 0.98 -6.93 -14.58
N ALA A 269 0.27 -7.95 -15.06
CA ALA A 269 0.49 -9.34 -14.65
C ALA A 269 1.91 -9.79 -14.97
N LEU A 270 2.42 -9.49 -16.17
CA LEU A 270 3.78 -9.81 -16.60
C LEU A 270 4.84 -9.02 -15.80
N ALA A 271 4.62 -7.72 -15.59
CA ALA A 271 5.55 -6.88 -14.84
C ALA A 271 5.67 -7.29 -13.36
N THR A 272 4.59 -7.81 -12.79
CA THR A 272 4.58 -8.29 -11.40
C THR A 272 4.90 -9.79 -11.27
N ALA A 273 4.98 -10.52 -12.38
CA ALA A 273 5.23 -11.97 -12.43
C ALA A 273 6.45 -12.43 -11.63
N PRO A 274 7.61 -11.74 -11.68
CA PRO A 274 8.77 -12.15 -10.89
C PRO A 274 8.49 -12.22 -9.39
N HIS A 275 7.56 -11.42 -8.87
CA HIS A 275 7.20 -11.44 -7.46
C HIS A 275 6.23 -12.59 -7.12
N TRP A 276 5.13 -12.73 -7.86
CA TRP A 276 4.09 -13.71 -7.51
C TRP A 276 4.37 -15.13 -8.03
N LEU A 277 5.16 -15.33 -9.08
CA LEU A 277 5.56 -16.68 -9.53
C LEU A 277 6.48 -17.36 -8.51
N ILE A 278 7.44 -16.62 -7.94
CA ILE A 278 8.31 -17.15 -6.89
C ILE A 278 7.49 -17.50 -5.64
N PHE A 279 6.46 -16.70 -5.34
CA PHE A 279 5.51 -17.01 -4.28
C PHE A 279 4.74 -18.31 -4.54
N LEU A 280 4.19 -18.49 -5.74
CA LEU A 280 3.46 -19.71 -6.08
C LEU A 280 4.36 -20.95 -6.06
N ASP A 281 5.59 -20.85 -6.57
CA ASP A 281 6.57 -21.95 -6.50
C ASP A 281 6.97 -22.30 -5.06
N THR A 282 7.12 -21.29 -4.20
CA THR A 282 7.36 -21.51 -2.76
C THR A 282 6.17 -22.20 -2.11
N LEU A 283 4.96 -21.74 -2.42
CA LEU A 283 3.72 -22.28 -1.86
C LEU A 283 3.49 -23.74 -2.26
N SER A 284 3.75 -24.11 -3.52
CA SER A 284 3.55 -25.48 -4.00
C SER A 284 4.53 -26.48 -3.40
N LYS A 285 5.64 -26.01 -2.80
CA LYS A 285 6.63 -26.86 -2.10
C LYS A 285 6.36 -26.96 -0.60
N ALA A 286 5.51 -26.08 -0.07
CA ALA A 286 5.15 -26.04 1.34
C ALA A 286 3.87 -26.86 1.67
N SER A 287 3.10 -27.24 0.64
CA SER A 287 1.92 -28.12 0.71
C SER A 287 2.30 -29.58 0.50
#